data_AF-A0A6M0BPQ1-F1
#
_entry.id   AF-A0A6M0BPQ1-F1
#
_cell.length_a   1.000
_cell.length_b   1.000
_cell.length_c   1.000
_cell.angle_alpha   90.00
_cell.angle_beta   90.00
_cell.angle_gamma   90.00
#
_symmetry.space_group_name_H-M   'P 1'
#
loop_
_entity.id
_entity.type
_entity.pdbx_description
1 polymer ?
#
loop_
_entity_poly.entity_id
_entity_poly.type
_entity_poly.pdbx_seq_one_letter_code
_entity_poly.pdbx_strand_id
1 'polypeptide(L)'
;MKTIQSGKDLLLDPNLMKYRLNKIGEPTTVLIPKAVFEKIGLFDSSLTQVLDIDMWLRIIGNYKIGFVDKSLSQLRVHPRQQTQVNLTSGKNPQDYQRFYQKILENPVYNFLTSEVKETVRQKLGFLLQKEFSQLPNLVEQYRRFPADKSVLNNLRQLRRQLAEKLLGLSNEQLKYFYQAEIGRIYKLLFNSGIKNEALTASEKEFVVNLQENFSAKNIWQNVLVFLLYRFAFQLPINYRQAVLPKWIFTDFLNFIFARPLNFQEVGELEKYCEYVKDLIVYLKGNVCSNSNSEVRQSIAAFLAEDLDLTIFYCCDFSTS
;
A
#
# COMPACT_ATOMS: atom_id res chain seq x y z
N MET A 1 -9.81 30.58 24.39
CA MET A 1 -9.72 29.20 24.94
C MET A 1 -9.85 29.27 26.45
N LYS A 2 -10.23 28.17 27.12
CA LYS A 2 -10.24 28.14 28.59
C LYS A 2 -8.80 28.08 29.10
N THR A 3 -8.52 28.63 30.28
CA THR A 3 -7.18 28.61 30.89
C THR A 3 -6.67 27.18 31.08
N ILE A 4 -7.55 26.25 31.48
CA ILE A 4 -7.27 24.81 31.56
C ILE A 4 -8.47 24.06 31.01
N GLN A 5 -8.26 23.11 30.11
CA GLN A 5 -9.32 22.27 29.55
C GLN A 5 -8.84 20.85 29.23
N SER A 6 -9.78 19.92 29.07
CA SER A 6 -9.45 18.57 28.58
C SER A 6 -8.83 18.65 27.20
N GLY A 7 -7.70 17.97 27.00
CA GLY A 7 -7.09 17.92 25.67
C GLY A 7 -7.95 17.16 24.66
N LYS A 8 -8.75 16.19 25.08
CA LYS A 8 -9.72 15.54 24.19
C LYS A 8 -10.72 16.52 23.58
N ASP A 9 -11.15 17.53 24.35
CA ASP A 9 -12.06 18.57 23.83
C ASP A 9 -11.38 19.42 22.75
N LEU A 10 -10.06 19.66 22.88
CA LEU A 10 -9.27 20.34 21.84
C LEU A 10 -9.16 19.51 20.55
N LEU A 11 -9.10 18.18 20.68
CA LEU A 11 -9.01 17.28 19.53
C LEU A 11 -10.33 17.11 18.77
N LEU A 12 -11.44 17.64 19.29
CA LEU A 12 -12.72 17.71 18.59
C LEU A 12 -12.79 18.90 17.61
N ASP A 13 -11.76 19.75 17.53
CA ASP A 13 -11.73 20.84 16.56
C ASP A 13 -11.84 20.29 15.12
N PRO A 14 -12.85 20.71 14.32
CA PRO A 14 -13.01 20.26 12.94
C PRO A 14 -11.84 20.66 12.03
N ASN A 15 -10.93 21.53 12.50
CA ASN A 15 -9.72 21.93 11.83
C ASN A 15 -8.46 21.18 12.30
N LEU A 16 -8.57 20.20 13.23
CA LEU A 16 -7.43 19.44 13.76
C LEU A 16 -6.52 18.92 12.63
N MET A 17 -7.14 18.31 11.62
CA MET A 17 -6.44 17.74 10.46
C MET A 17 -6.46 18.66 9.22
N LYS A 18 -7.03 19.87 9.31
CA LYS A 18 -7.07 20.84 8.20
C LYS A 18 -5.89 21.80 8.29
N TYR A 19 -5.46 22.35 7.14
CA TYR A 19 -4.35 23.30 7.04
C TYR A 19 -3.02 22.74 7.56
N ARG A 20 -2.28 23.52 8.37
CA ARG A 20 -1.05 23.07 9.04
C ARG A 20 -1.39 22.14 10.20
N LEU A 21 -0.69 21.01 10.30
CA LEU A 21 -0.88 20.04 11.38
C LEU A 21 -0.37 20.55 12.73
N ASN A 22 0.72 21.32 12.76
CA ASN A 22 1.20 21.90 14.01
C ASN A 22 0.22 22.98 14.49
N LYS A 23 -0.60 22.63 15.49
CA LYS A 23 -1.57 23.53 16.15
C LYS A 23 -1.00 24.26 17.37
N ILE A 24 0.17 23.83 17.84
CA ILE A 24 0.79 24.36 19.05
C ILE A 24 1.73 25.54 18.74
N GLY A 25 2.26 25.59 17.51
CA GLY A 25 3.14 26.65 17.01
C GLY A 25 4.63 26.30 17.10
N GLU A 26 5.48 27.17 16.53
CA GLU A 26 6.95 27.09 16.65
C GLU A 26 7.52 28.47 17.01
N PRO A 27 8.44 28.58 18.00
CA PRO A 27 8.66 27.67 19.10
C PRO A 27 7.63 27.93 20.21
N THR A 28 7.11 26.87 20.81
CA THR A 28 6.19 27.03 21.93
C THR A 28 6.94 26.87 23.23
N THR A 29 6.77 27.83 24.14
CA THR A 29 7.23 27.70 25.52
C THR A 29 6.29 26.74 26.24
N VAL A 30 6.70 25.46 26.36
CA VAL A 30 5.92 24.42 27.03
C VAL A 30 6.66 23.92 28.26
N LEU A 31 5.91 23.73 29.35
CA LEU A 31 6.39 23.09 30.57
C LEU A 31 5.62 21.78 30.74
N ILE A 32 6.35 20.67 30.83
CA ILE A 32 5.78 19.33 30.87
C ILE A 32 6.42 18.58 32.04
N PRO A 33 5.63 18.06 32.99
CA PRO A 33 6.17 17.24 34.07
C PRO A 33 6.88 16.00 33.51
N LYS A 34 8.05 15.63 34.06
CA LYS A 34 8.82 14.45 33.64
C LYS A 34 7.97 13.17 33.62
N ALA A 35 7.08 13.01 34.61
CA ALA A 35 6.16 11.87 34.74
C ALA A 35 5.23 11.68 33.53
N VAL A 36 4.99 12.72 32.71
CA VAL A 36 4.24 12.58 31.46
C VAL A 36 4.99 11.69 30.48
N PHE A 37 6.29 11.94 30.27
CA PHE A 37 7.11 11.16 29.35
C PHE A 37 7.31 9.72 29.81
N GLU A 38 7.41 9.50 31.13
CA GLU A 38 7.46 8.16 31.72
C GLU A 38 6.18 7.37 31.46
N LYS A 39 5.03 8.05 31.33
CA LYS A 39 3.72 7.42 31.10
C LYS A 39 3.38 7.23 29.61
N ILE A 40 3.64 8.22 28.75
CA ILE A 40 3.23 8.17 27.33
C ILE A 40 4.34 7.75 26.36
N GLY A 41 5.58 7.67 26.85
CA GLY A 41 6.76 7.37 26.06
C GLY A 41 7.40 8.60 25.38
N LEU A 42 8.62 8.42 24.90
CA LEU A 42 9.45 9.44 24.25
C LEU A 42 9.05 9.65 22.77
N PHE A 43 9.88 10.39 22.02
CA PHE A 43 9.70 10.58 20.58
C PHE A 43 9.82 9.26 19.83
N ASP A 44 9.03 9.12 18.78
CA ASP A 44 9.14 8.02 17.84
C ASP A 44 10.30 8.26 16.88
N SER A 45 11.37 7.47 17.02
CA SER A 45 12.58 7.60 16.20
C SER A 45 12.37 7.25 14.72
N SER A 46 11.22 6.67 14.35
CA SER A 46 10.86 6.45 12.94
C SER A 46 10.34 7.70 12.24
N LEU A 47 9.98 8.75 13.01
CA LEU A 47 9.50 10.03 12.51
C LEU A 47 10.61 11.08 12.55
N THR A 48 10.70 11.93 11.54
CA THR A 48 11.80 12.91 11.38
C THR A 48 11.32 14.36 11.47
N GLN A 49 10.20 14.68 10.86
CA GLN A 49 9.67 16.04 10.74
C GLN A 49 8.41 16.23 11.58
N VAL A 50 7.61 15.18 11.79
CA VAL A 50 6.33 15.26 12.52
C VAL A 50 6.38 14.64 13.91
N LEU A 51 7.58 14.37 14.44
CA LEU A 51 7.80 13.73 15.74
C LEU A 51 7.26 14.56 16.92
N ASP A 52 7.30 15.88 16.79
CA ASP A 52 6.73 16.81 17.76
C ASP A 52 5.20 16.76 17.71
N ILE A 53 4.61 16.76 16.52
CA ILE A 53 3.16 16.62 16.30
C ILE A 53 2.65 15.29 16.89
N ASP A 54 3.39 14.19 16.68
CA ASP A 54 3.14 12.89 17.29
C ASP A 54 3.08 12.97 18.82
N MET A 55 4.10 13.58 19.42
CA MET A 55 4.18 13.80 20.87
C MET A 55 3.02 14.66 21.36
N TRP A 56 2.72 15.76 20.66
CA TRP A 56 1.65 16.69 21.02
C TRP A 56 0.28 16.03 21.01
N LEU A 57 -0.05 15.26 19.98
CA LEU A 57 -1.32 14.53 19.95
C LEU A 57 -1.41 13.53 21.11
N ARG A 58 -0.34 12.80 21.41
CA ARG A 58 -0.32 11.84 22.54
C ARG A 58 -0.50 12.54 23.89
N ILE A 59 0.15 13.68 24.12
CA ILE A 59 -0.03 14.47 25.36
C ILE A 59 -1.46 14.99 25.44
N ILE A 60 -1.94 15.68 24.38
CA ILE A 60 -3.29 16.26 24.36
C ILE A 60 -4.37 15.19 24.54
N GLY A 61 -4.21 14.01 23.93
CA GLY A 61 -5.18 12.93 24.06
C GLY A 61 -5.32 12.35 25.48
N ASN A 62 -4.34 12.57 26.36
CA ASN A 62 -4.25 11.91 27.67
C ASN A 62 -4.31 12.87 28.87
N TYR A 63 -4.19 14.19 28.66
CA TYR A 63 -4.06 15.17 29.76
C TYR A 63 -4.95 16.40 29.56
N LYS A 64 -5.11 17.20 30.63
CA LYS A 64 -5.62 18.57 30.54
C LYS A 64 -4.50 19.48 30.07
N ILE A 65 -4.84 20.46 29.24
CA ILE A 65 -3.92 21.43 28.67
C ILE A 65 -4.20 22.79 29.29
N GLY A 66 -3.14 23.41 29.82
CA GLY A 66 -3.16 24.77 30.35
C GLY A 66 -2.58 25.75 29.33
N PHE A 67 -3.22 26.91 29.16
CA PHE A 67 -2.75 27.98 28.30
C PHE A 67 -2.38 29.21 29.15
N VAL A 68 -1.20 29.76 28.89
CA VAL A 68 -0.76 31.04 29.46
C VAL A 68 -0.86 32.09 28.37
N ASP A 69 -1.85 32.96 28.47
CA ASP A 69 -2.10 34.03 27.49
C ASP A 69 -1.13 35.20 27.70
N LYS A 70 0.17 34.93 27.52
CA LYS A 70 1.27 35.90 27.60
C LYS A 70 2.30 35.57 26.53
N SER A 71 2.89 36.60 25.93
CA SER A 71 4.04 36.42 25.04
C SER A 71 5.28 36.05 25.87
N LEU A 72 5.71 34.79 25.80
CA LEU A 72 6.83 34.24 26.59
C LEU A 72 8.04 33.82 25.73
N SER A 73 7.87 33.75 24.41
CA SER A 73 8.93 33.40 23.46
C SER A 73 8.76 34.13 22.13
N GLN A 74 9.86 34.27 21.40
CA GLN A 74 9.88 34.84 20.04
C GLN A 74 10.57 33.85 19.10
N LEU A 75 9.98 33.63 17.91
CA LEU A 75 10.62 32.87 16.83
C LEU A 75 11.46 33.82 15.97
N ARG A 76 12.71 33.45 15.69
CA ARG A 76 13.47 34.07 14.60
C ARG A 76 13.24 33.29 13.31
N VAL A 77 12.65 33.96 12.31
CA VAL A 77 12.49 33.42 10.96
C VAL A 77 13.73 33.73 10.11
N HIS A 78 14.34 32.71 9.50
CA HIS A 78 15.50 32.86 8.60
C HIS A 78 15.35 31.93 7.38
N PRO A 79 15.79 32.33 6.17
CA PRO A 79 15.63 31.54 4.94
C PRO A 79 16.23 30.13 4.98
N ARG A 80 17.28 29.92 5.78
CA ARG A 80 17.94 28.61 5.95
C ARG A 80 17.35 27.74 7.07
N GLN A 81 16.14 28.03 7.55
CA GLN A 81 15.49 27.20 8.57
C GLN A 81 15.33 25.76 8.07
N GLN A 82 15.56 24.80 8.97
CA GLN A 82 15.48 23.38 8.65
C GLN A 82 14.13 23.01 8.05
N THR A 83 13.02 23.62 8.49
CA THR A 83 11.69 23.45 7.91
C THR A 83 11.62 23.82 6.43
N GLN A 84 12.27 24.92 6.00
CA GLN A 84 12.33 25.31 4.58
C GLN A 84 13.23 24.39 3.75
N VAL A 85 14.35 23.94 4.34
CA VAL A 85 15.26 22.94 3.73
C VAL A 85 14.56 21.58 3.59
N ASN A 86 13.74 21.20 4.56
CA ASN A 86 12.99 19.95 4.59
C ASN A 86 11.80 19.94 3.63
N LEU A 87 11.16 21.08 3.41
CA LEU A 87 10.13 21.25 2.38
C LEU A 87 10.68 21.04 0.97
N THR A 88 11.96 21.35 0.75
CA THR A 88 12.65 21.21 -0.54
C THR A 88 13.35 19.86 -0.73
N SER A 89 13.59 19.09 0.34
CA SER A 89 14.37 17.84 0.28
C SER A 89 13.57 16.57 -0.05
N GLY A 90 12.26 16.66 -0.32
CA GLY A 90 11.43 15.52 -0.74
C GLY A 90 11.19 14.41 0.31
N LYS A 91 11.75 14.52 1.52
CA LYS A 91 11.59 13.53 2.61
C LYS A 91 10.28 13.64 3.40
N ASN A 92 9.52 14.71 3.15
CA ASN A 92 8.31 15.05 3.89
C ASN A 92 7.13 14.06 3.69
N PRO A 93 6.83 13.59 2.45
CA PRO A 93 5.67 12.71 2.22
C PRO A 93 5.76 11.35 2.94
N GLN A 94 6.95 10.75 2.99
CA GLN A 94 7.17 9.47 3.66
C GLN A 94 7.00 9.58 5.18
N ASP A 95 7.37 10.72 5.76
CA ASP A 95 7.21 10.96 7.20
C ASP A 95 5.73 11.12 7.58
N TYR A 96 4.98 11.89 6.79
CA TYR A 96 3.52 11.96 6.94
C TYR A 96 2.85 10.60 6.71
N GLN A 97 3.31 9.81 5.75
CA GLN A 97 2.77 8.47 5.53
C GLN A 97 2.91 7.61 6.80
N ARG A 98 4.13 7.51 7.34
CA ARG A 98 4.40 6.74 8.57
C ARG A 98 3.54 7.23 9.74
N PHE A 99 3.43 8.54 9.89
CA PHE A 99 2.61 9.15 10.93
C PHE A 99 1.12 8.82 10.79
N TYR A 100 0.56 8.95 9.58
CA TYR A 100 -0.85 8.61 9.33
C TYR A 100 -1.12 7.11 9.50
N GLN A 101 -0.21 6.25 9.06
CA GLN A 101 -0.30 4.81 9.32
C GLN A 101 -0.31 4.53 10.83
N LYS A 102 0.60 5.16 11.58
CA LYS A 102 0.67 5.05 13.04
C LYS A 102 -0.63 5.51 13.73
N ILE A 103 -1.22 6.63 13.31
CA ILE A 103 -2.51 7.10 13.85
C ILE A 103 -3.63 6.07 13.67
N LEU A 104 -3.66 5.39 12.52
CA LEU A 104 -4.72 4.44 12.20
C LEU A 104 -4.57 3.12 12.95
N GLU A 105 -3.34 2.69 13.25
CA GLU A 105 -3.05 1.34 13.72
C GLU A 105 -2.62 1.26 15.19
N ASN A 106 -1.92 2.27 15.69
CA ASN A 106 -1.35 2.19 17.02
C ASN A 106 -2.43 2.51 18.08
N PRO A 107 -2.65 1.62 19.08
CA PRO A 107 -3.64 1.83 20.14
C PRO A 107 -3.46 3.11 20.94
N VAL A 108 -2.26 3.72 20.93
CA VAL A 108 -2.01 5.00 21.58
C VAL A 108 -2.93 6.10 21.08
N TYR A 109 -3.48 5.98 19.86
CA TYR A 109 -4.42 6.92 19.25
C TYR A 109 -5.90 6.54 19.39
N ASN A 110 -6.25 5.61 20.29
CA ASN A 110 -7.65 5.20 20.50
C ASN A 110 -8.55 6.32 21.04
N PHE A 111 -7.97 7.42 21.54
CA PHE A 111 -8.72 8.61 21.93
C PHE A 111 -9.24 9.45 20.75
N LEU A 112 -8.72 9.24 19.52
CA LEU A 112 -9.18 9.98 18.34
C LEU A 112 -10.52 9.44 17.85
N THR A 113 -11.39 10.36 17.43
CA THR A 113 -12.71 10.01 16.88
C THR A 113 -12.59 9.31 15.53
N SER A 114 -13.65 8.60 15.14
CA SER A 114 -13.76 7.96 13.82
C SER A 114 -13.65 8.98 12.68
N GLU A 115 -14.21 10.19 12.84
CA GLU A 115 -14.12 11.27 11.86
C GLU A 115 -12.67 11.74 11.62
N VAL A 116 -11.88 11.90 12.69
CA VAL A 116 -10.47 12.23 12.58
C VAL A 116 -9.70 11.10 11.89
N LYS A 117 -9.95 9.85 12.29
CA LYS A 117 -9.32 8.67 11.65
C LYS A 117 -9.69 8.56 10.17
N GLU A 118 -10.92 8.88 9.79
CA GLU A 118 -11.33 8.91 8.37
C GLU A 118 -10.61 10.01 7.60
N THR A 119 -10.48 11.21 8.17
CA THR A 119 -9.70 12.29 7.55
C THR A 119 -8.22 11.91 7.37
N VAL A 120 -7.63 11.24 8.37
CA VAL A 120 -6.26 10.71 8.30
C VAL A 120 -6.14 9.68 7.17
N ARG A 121 -7.13 8.78 7.06
CA ARG A 121 -7.19 7.75 6.03
C ARG A 121 -7.25 8.33 4.63
N GLN A 122 -8.09 9.34 4.40
CA GLN A 122 -8.18 10.06 3.12
C GLN A 122 -6.87 10.76 2.76
N LYS A 123 -6.21 11.40 3.74
CA LYS A 123 -4.89 12.03 3.51
C LYS A 123 -3.82 11.01 3.17
N LEU A 124 -3.82 9.84 3.83
CA LEU A 124 -2.94 8.74 3.51
C LEU A 124 -3.20 8.22 2.08
N GLY A 125 -4.47 8.02 1.70
CA GLY A 125 -4.86 7.63 0.34
C GLY A 125 -4.36 8.62 -0.72
N PHE A 126 -4.53 9.92 -0.48
CA PHE A 126 -4.00 10.97 -1.36
C PHE A 126 -2.47 10.93 -1.52
N LEU A 127 -1.73 10.73 -0.42
CA LEU A 127 -0.27 10.60 -0.47
C LEU A 127 0.14 9.38 -1.29
N LEU A 128 -0.49 8.23 -1.04
CA LEU A 128 -0.24 7.01 -1.80
C LEU A 128 -0.53 7.22 -3.28
N GLN A 129 -1.65 7.83 -3.64
CA GLN A 129 -2.01 8.12 -5.03
C GLN A 129 -1.00 9.04 -5.72
N LYS A 130 -0.59 10.12 -5.04
CA LYS A 130 0.29 11.15 -5.61
C LYS A 130 1.65 10.59 -6.03
N GLU A 131 2.17 9.61 -5.28
CA GLU A 131 3.43 8.93 -5.61
C GLU A 131 3.39 8.20 -6.97
N PHE A 132 2.21 7.74 -7.40
CA PHE A 132 2.03 7.02 -8.67
C PHE A 132 1.39 7.88 -9.76
N SER A 133 1.42 9.21 -9.63
CA SER A 133 0.76 10.12 -10.57
C SER A 133 1.27 10.01 -12.02
N GLN A 134 2.53 9.58 -12.21
CA GLN A 134 3.14 9.39 -13.54
C GLN A 134 2.82 8.03 -14.18
N LEU A 135 2.28 7.07 -13.42
CA LEU A 135 2.07 5.69 -13.88
C LEU A 135 1.23 5.61 -15.17
N PRO A 136 0.08 6.30 -15.31
CA PRO A 136 -0.74 6.20 -16.52
C PRO A 136 0.02 6.59 -17.80
N ASN A 137 0.77 7.69 -17.74
CA ASN A 137 1.55 8.17 -18.88
C ASN A 137 2.71 7.21 -19.21
N LEU A 138 3.39 6.67 -18.19
CA LEU A 138 4.47 5.70 -18.38
C LEU A 138 3.97 4.38 -18.99
N VAL A 139 2.80 3.89 -18.55
CA VAL A 139 2.19 2.67 -19.12
C VAL A 139 1.84 2.89 -20.58
N GLU A 140 1.28 4.06 -20.94
CA GLU A 140 0.94 4.36 -22.33
C GLU A 140 2.19 4.46 -23.22
N GLN A 141 3.23 5.15 -22.73
CA GLN A 141 4.51 5.23 -23.44
C GLN A 141 5.14 3.85 -23.63
N TYR A 142 5.11 3.01 -22.60
CA TYR A 142 5.64 1.65 -22.68
C TYR A 142 4.90 0.81 -23.72
N ARG A 143 3.56 0.89 -23.77
CA ARG A 143 2.76 0.17 -24.78
C ARG A 143 3.07 0.63 -26.20
N ARG A 144 3.27 1.93 -26.40
CA ARG A 144 3.56 2.49 -27.72
C ARG A 144 5.00 2.22 -28.17
N PHE A 145 5.95 2.20 -27.23
CA PHE A 145 7.37 2.07 -27.49
C PHE A 145 8.04 1.05 -26.54
N PRO A 146 7.73 -0.25 -26.65
CA PRO A 146 8.19 -1.27 -25.69
C PRO A 146 9.71 -1.46 -25.67
N ALA A 147 10.42 -1.08 -26.75
CA ALA A 147 11.87 -1.12 -26.83
C ALA A 147 12.58 0.02 -26.06
N ASP A 148 11.85 1.02 -25.55
CA ASP A 148 12.43 2.12 -24.78
C ASP A 148 12.83 1.66 -23.37
N LYS A 149 14.13 1.44 -23.18
CA LYS A 149 14.72 1.01 -21.91
C LYS A 149 14.53 2.02 -20.79
N SER A 150 14.46 3.32 -21.09
CA SER A 150 14.27 4.36 -20.08
C SER A 150 12.87 4.28 -19.49
N VAL A 151 11.85 4.16 -20.35
CA VAL A 151 10.46 4.00 -19.94
C VAL A 151 10.27 2.70 -19.16
N LEU A 152 10.84 1.59 -19.64
CA LEU A 152 10.80 0.30 -18.94
C LEU A 152 11.44 0.38 -17.54
N ASN A 153 12.60 1.03 -17.41
CA ASN A 153 13.27 1.18 -16.12
C ASN A 153 12.46 2.03 -15.14
N ASN A 154 11.81 3.10 -15.60
CA ASN A 154 10.89 3.89 -14.76
C ASN A 154 9.69 3.06 -14.31
N LEU A 155 9.13 2.22 -15.19
CA LEU A 155 8.01 1.34 -14.85
C LEU A 155 8.42 0.25 -13.84
N ARG A 156 9.64 -0.30 -13.96
CA ARG A 156 10.24 -1.21 -12.95
C ARG A 156 10.41 -0.52 -11.61
N GLN A 157 10.85 0.74 -11.58
CA GLN A 157 10.96 1.52 -10.35
C GLN A 157 9.59 1.72 -9.69
N LEU A 158 8.56 2.08 -10.46
CA LEU A 158 7.19 2.20 -9.93
C LEU A 158 6.65 0.85 -9.45
N ARG A 159 6.96 -0.25 -10.14
CA ARG A 159 6.61 -1.61 -9.68
C ARG A 159 7.25 -1.92 -8.34
N ARG A 160 8.53 -1.59 -8.17
CA ARG A 160 9.24 -1.77 -6.89
C ARG A 160 8.63 -0.92 -5.78
N GLN A 161 8.33 0.35 -6.05
CA GLN A 161 7.71 1.23 -5.08
C GLN A 161 6.32 0.72 -4.65
N LEU A 162 5.48 0.29 -5.60
CA LEU A 162 4.16 -0.27 -5.28
C LEU A 162 4.28 -1.53 -4.42
N ALA A 163 5.24 -2.41 -4.75
CA ALA A 163 5.51 -3.61 -3.97
C ALA A 163 5.85 -3.27 -2.51
N GLU A 164 6.77 -2.32 -2.29
CA GLU A 164 7.16 -1.87 -0.95
C GLU A 164 5.98 -1.25 -0.19
N LYS A 165 5.12 -0.47 -0.85
CA LYS A 165 3.90 0.07 -0.23
C LYS A 165 2.97 -1.04 0.21
N LEU A 166 2.66 -2.01 -0.66
CA LEU A 166 1.77 -3.12 -0.34
C LEU A 166 2.27 -3.91 0.87
N LEU A 167 3.57 -4.22 0.92
CA LEU A 167 4.19 -4.92 2.07
C LEU A 167 4.10 -4.11 3.37
N GLY A 168 4.09 -2.78 3.27
CA GLY A 168 4.00 -1.88 4.42
C GLY A 168 2.58 -1.58 4.91
N LEU A 169 1.52 -2.10 4.28
CA LEU A 169 0.14 -1.92 4.73
C LEU A 169 -0.28 -3.07 5.65
N SER A 170 -0.99 -2.76 6.75
CA SER A 170 -1.72 -3.80 7.49
C SER A 170 -2.87 -4.38 6.68
N ASN A 171 -3.43 -5.51 7.13
CA ASN A 171 -4.56 -6.17 6.46
C ASN A 171 -5.79 -5.25 6.30
N GLU A 172 -6.09 -4.44 7.33
CA GLU A 172 -7.19 -3.48 7.28
C GLU A 172 -6.91 -2.33 6.31
N GLN A 173 -5.69 -1.80 6.32
CA GLN A 173 -5.28 -0.77 5.38
C GLN A 173 -5.28 -1.28 3.94
N LEU A 174 -4.73 -2.47 3.69
CA LEU A 174 -4.71 -3.10 2.38
C LEU A 174 -6.13 -3.22 1.84
N LYS A 175 -7.06 -3.76 2.62
CA LYS A 175 -8.47 -3.88 2.23
C LYS A 175 -9.05 -2.53 1.82
N TYR A 176 -8.91 -1.50 2.66
CA TYR A 176 -9.47 -0.19 2.37
C TYR A 176 -8.83 0.45 1.12
N PHE A 177 -7.50 0.54 1.07
CA PHE A 177 -6.82 1.24 -0.01
C PHE A 177 -6.89 0.46 -1.33
N TYR A 178 -6.98 -0.87 -1.30
CA TYR A 178 -7.20 -1.65 -2.50
C TYR A 178 -8.56 -1.34 -3.12
N GLN A 179 -9.61 -1.17 -2.32
CA GLN A 179 -10.93 -0.76 -2.82
C GLN A 179 -10.97 0.70 -3.30
N ALA A 180 -9.91 1.47 -3.05
CA ALA A 180 -9.77 2.88 -3.41
C ALA A 180 -8.60 3.11 -4.39
N GLU A 181 -7.55 3.81 -3.96
CA GLU A 181 -6.48 4.30 -4.82
C GLU A 181 -5.51 3.19 -5.24
N ILE A 182 -5.12 2.32 -4.30
CA ILE A 182 -4.10 1.29 -4.53
C ILE A 182 -4.58 0.23 -5.51
N GLY A 183 -5.85 -0.20 -5.47
CA GLY A 183 -6.33 -1.22 -6.42
C GLY A 183 -6.35 -0.72 -7.86
N ARG A 184 -6.61 0.57 -8.09
CA ARG A 184 -6.53 1.17 -9.44
C ARG A 184 -5.10 1.19 -9.95
N ILE A 185 -4.16 1.62 -9.10
CA ILE A 185 -2.73 1.66 -9.41
C ILE A 185 -2.21 0.24 -9.69
N TYR A 186 -2.58 -0.72 -8.84
CA TYR A 186 -2.22 -2.12 -8.96
C TYR A 186 -2.70 -2.70 -10.29
N LYS A 187 -3.98 -2.54 -10.62
CA LYS A 187 -4.56 -3.06 -11.87
C LYS A 187 -3.93 -2.43 -13.11
N LEU A 188 -3.68 -1.12 -13.08
CA LEU A 188 -3.03 -0.42 -14.18
C LEU A 188 -1.62 -0.96 -14.45
N LEU A 189 -0.83 -1.17 -13.39
CA LEU A 189 0.51 -1.74 -13.51
C LEU A 189 0.46 -3.22 -13.91
N PHE A 190 -0.44 -4.01 -13.32
CA PHE A 190 -0.62 -5.42 -13.64
C PHE A 190 -0.96 -5.62 -15.13
N ASN A 191 -1.87 -4.79 -15.66
CA ASN A 191 -2.30 -4.80 -17.06
C ASN A 191 -1.39 -3.99 -18.01
N SER A 192 -0.21 -3.57 -17.55
CA SER A 192 0.73 -2.82 -18.40
C SER A 192 1.48 -3.72 -19.40
N GLY A 193 1.58 -5.02 -19.10
CA GLY A 193 2.40 -5.98 -19.86
C GLY A 193 3.80 -6.18 -19.29
N ILE A 194 4.26 -5.34 -18.35
CA ILE A 194 5.61 -5.41 -17.74
C ILE A 194 5.96 -6.78 -17.13
N LYS A 195 4.95 -7.58 -16.74
CA LYS A 195 5.18 -8.93 -16.21
C LYS A 195 5.81 -9.87 -17.24
N ASN A 196 5.62 -9.62 -18.53
CA ASN A 196 6.22 -10.41 -19.60
C ASN A 196 7.71 -10.08 -19.83
N GLU A 197 8.20 -8.98 -19.25
CA GLU A 197 9.61 -8.61 -19.33
C GLU A 197 10.46 -9.53 -18.46
N ALA A 198 11.66 -9.85 -18.94
CA ALA A 198 12.65 -10.52 -18.12
C ALA A 198 12.97 -9.67 -16.86
N LEU A 199 12.97 -10.32 -15.70
CA LEU A 199 13.35 -9.66 -14.44
C LEU A 199 14.86 -9.36 -14.45
N THR A 200 15.21 -8.18 -13.94
CA THR A 200 16.62 -7.83 -13.67
C THR A 200 17.19 -8.66 -12.51
N ALA A 201 18.50 -8.66 -12.32
CA ALA A 201 19.15 -9.38 -11.23
C ALA A 201 18.62 -8.97 -9.85
N SER A 202 18.43 -7.67 -9.61
CA SER A 202 17.89 -7.15 -8.36
C SER A 202 16.41 -7.51 -8.15
N GLU A 203 15.62 -7.58 -9.22
CA GLU A 203 14.22 -8.03 -9.12
C GLU A 203 14.13 -9.54 -8.86
N LYS A 204 15.02 -10.34 -9.44
CA LYS A 204 15.11 -11.77 -9.12
C LYS A 204 15.44 -11.99 -7.65
N GLU A 205 16.45 -11.30 -7.14
CA GLU A 205 16.83 -11.34 -5.72
C GLU A 205 15.66 -10.93 -4.81
N PHE A 206 14.94 -9.86 -5.16
CA PHE A 206 13.76 -9.44 -4.42
C PHE A 206 12.66 -10.51 -4.39
N VAL A 207 12.36 -11.14 -5.53
CA VAL A 207 11.32 -12.17 -5.61
C VAL A 207 11.72 -13.40 -4.80
N VAL A 208 12.99 -13.82 -4.85
CA VAL A 208 13.50 -14.92 -4.02
C VAL A 208 13.31 -14.61 -2.55
N ASN A 209 13.74 -13.42 -2.11
CA ASN A 209 13.56 -12.98 -0.72
C ASN A 209 12.08 -12.95 -0.30
N LEU A 210 11.18 -12.52 -1.19
CA LEU A 210 9.74 -12.53 -0.95
C LEU A 210 9.18 -13.96 -0.77
N GLN A 211 9.65 -14.92 -1.56
CA GLN A 211 9.24 -16.33 -1.47
C GLN A 211 9.72 -16.97 -0.15
N GLU A 212 10.96 -16.69 0.24
CA GLU A 212 11.54 -17.21 1.49
C GLU A 212 10.87 -16.63 2.75
N ASN A 213 10.45 -15.37 2.69
CA ASN A 213 9.86 -14.65 3.83
C ASN A 213 8.33 -14.54 3.75
N PHE A 214 7.70 -15.46 3.03
CA PHE A 214 6.25 -15.45 2.82
C PHE A 214 5.50 -15.61 4.15
N SER A 215 4.90 -14.52 4.64
CA SER A 215 4.26 -14.48 5.95
C SER A 215 2.76 -14.77 5.87
N ALA A 216 2.29 -15.78 6.61
CA ALA A 216 0.86 -16.08 6.74
C ALA A 216 0.06 -14.92 7.35
N LYS A 217 0.69 -14.06 8.17
CA LYS A 217 0.05 -12.89 8.77
C LYS A 217 -0.35 -11.83 7.73
N ASN A 218 0.46 -11.69 6.68
CA ASN A 218 0.31 -10.70 5.60
C ASN A 218 0.20 -11.40 4.24
N ILE A 219 -0.59 -12.48 4.18
CA ILE A 219 -0.65 -13.35 2.99
C ILE A 219 -1.03 -12.58 1.72
N TRP A 220 -1.98 -11.64 1.80
CA TRP A 220 -2.47 -10.91 0.63
C TRP A 220 -1.48 -9.87 0.11
N GLN A 221 -0.72 -9.24 0.99
CA GLN A 221 0.38 -8.37 0.62
C GLN A 221 1.42 -9.17 -0.17
N ASN A 222 1.83 -10.33 0.37
CA ASN A 222 2.82 -11.19 -0.29
C ASN A 222 2.31 -11.73 -1.64
N VAL A 223 1.05 -12.19 -1.70
CA VAL A 223 0.42 -12.66 -2.95
C VAL A 223 0.37 -11.55 -3.99
N LEU A 224 -0.16 -10.37 -3.65
CA LEU A 224 -0.27 -9.25 -4.59
C LEU A 224 1.10 -8.80 -5.08
N VAL A 225 2.07 -8.69 -4.18
CA VAL A 225 3.43 -8.29 -4.55
C VAL A 225 4.04 -9.34 -5.47
N PHE A 226 3.92 -10.62 -5.16
CA PHE A 226 4.42 -11.69 -6.02
C PHE A 226 3.81 -11.61 -7.42
N LEU A 227 2.49 -11.39 -7.49
CA LEU A 227 1.75 -11.28 -8.74
C LEU A 227 2.06 -10.01 -9.56
N LEU A 228 2.87 -9.07 -9.06
CA LEU A 228 3.44 -7.99 -9.89
C LEU A 228 4.66 -8.43 -10.69
N TYR A 229 5.35 -9.50 -10.26
CA TYR A 229 6.60 -9.96 -10.85
C TYR A 229 6.46 -11.30 -11.57
N ARG A 230 5.57 -12.16 -11.10
CA ARG A 230 5.42 -13.54 -11.57
C ARG A 230 3.96 -13.87 -11.87
N PHE A 231 3.76 -14.95 -12.61
CA PHE A 231 2.44 -15.48 -12.91
C PHE A 231 1.99 -16.45 -11.81
N ALA A 232 0.68 -16.66 -11.71
CA ALA A 232 0.11 -17.42 -10.60
C ALA A 232 0.51 -18.90 -10.59
N PHE A 233 0.81 -19.51 -11.76
CA PHE A 233 1.33 -20.87 -11.82
C PHE A 233 2.72 -21.04 -11.18
N GLN A 234 3.43 -19.94 -10.93
CA GLN A 234 4.73 -19.90 -10.26
C GLN A 234 4.62 -19.62 -8.75
N LEU A 235 3.41 -19.39 -8.23
CA LEU A 235 3.19 -19.15 -6.80
C LEU A 235 3.61 -20.37 -5.96
N PRO A 236 4.36 -20.18 -4.86
CA PRO A 236 4.75 -21.28 -3.98
C PRO A 236 3.64 -21.71 -3.00
N ILE A 237 2.37 -21.39 -3.30
CA ILE A 237 1.24 -21.61 -2.39
C ILE A 237 0.16 -22.49 -3.02
N ASN A 238 -0.43 -23.37 -2.21
CA ASN A 238 -1.56 -24.17 -2.62
C ASN A 238 -2.87 -23.36 -2.48
N TYR A 239 -3.46 -22.99 -3.62
CA TYR A 239 -4.70 -22.20 -3.66
C TYR A 239 -5.96 -23.03 -3.35
N ARG A 240 -5.88 -24.37 -3.31
CA ARG A 240 -7.07 -25.24 -3.17
C ARG A 240 -7.81 -25.07 -1.83
N GLN A 241 -7.14 -24.52 -0.82
CA GLN A 241 -7.70 -24.24 0.50
C GLN A 241 -7.65 -22.74 0.87
N ALA A 242 -7.33 -21.88 -0.09
CA ALA A 242 -7.18 -20.46 0.18
C ALA A 242 -8.54 -19.82 0.51
N VAL A 243 -8.64 -19.22 1.68
CA VAL A 243 -9.79 -18.36 2.02
C VAL A 243 -9.60 -17.01 1.34
N LEU A 244 -10.24 -16.85 0.18
CA LEU A 244 -10.15 -15.65 -0.63
C LEU A 244 -11.07 -14.54 -0.10
N PRO A 245 -10.54 -13.34 0.23
CA PRO A 245 -11.37 -12.24 0.67
C PRO A 245 -12.31 -11.75 -0.43
N LYS A 246 -13.57 -11.51 -0.06
CA LYS A 246 -14.59 -10.98 -0.97
C LYS A 246 -14.17 -9.69 -1.69
N TRP A 247 -13.38 -8.83 -1.03
CA TRP A 247 -13.00 -7.52 -1.55
C TRP A 247 -12.05 -7.57 -2.75
N ILE A 248 -11.34 -8.69 -2.98
CA ILE A 248 -10.43 -8.87 -4.11
C ILE A 248 -10.88 -9.98 -5.07
N PHE A 249 -11.91 -10.73 -4.72
CA PHE A 249 -12.25 -12.01 -5.35
C PHE A 249 -12.23 -11.95 -6.89
N THR A 250 -12.97 -11.02 -7.49
CA THR A 250 -13.06 -10.86 -8.95
C THR A 250 -11.73 -10.49 -9.58
N ASP A 251 -11.02 -9.52 -9.01
CA ASP A 251 -9.70 -9.12 -9.49
C ASP A 251 -8.70 -10.29 -9.37
N PHE A 252 -8.80 -11.08 -8.30
CA PHE A 252 -7.93 -12.23 -8.08
C PHE A 252 -8.16 -13.35 -9.10
N LEU A 253 -9.41 -13.61 -9.50
CA LEU A 253 -9.70 -14.52 -10.62
C LEU A 253 -8.97 -14.09 -11.89
N ASN A 254 -9.03 -12.80 -12.25
CA ASN A 254 -8.28 -12.26 -13.37
C ASN A 254 -6.76 -12.46 -13.21
N PHE A 255 -6.25 -12.33 -11.99
CA PHE A 255 -4.81 -12.46 -11.74
C PHE A 255 -4.31 -13.90 -11.86
N ILE A 256 -5.10 -14.88 -11.40
CA ILE A 256 -4.70 -16.29 -11.45
C ILE A 256 -4.82 -16.90 -12.84
N PHE A 257 -5.70 -16.37 -13.69
CA PHE A 257 -5.80 -16.75 -15.09
C PHE A 257 -4.95 -15.87 -16.03
N ALA A 258 -4.16 -14.95 -15.50
CA ALA A 258 -3.31 -14.10 -16.32
C ALA A 258 -2.33 -14.94 -17.16
N ARG A 259 -2.38 -14.75 -18.47
CA ARG A 259 -1.60 -15.53 -19.45
C ARG A 259 -0.20 -14.93 -19.70
N PRO A 260 0.86 -15.74 -19.63
CA PRO A 260 2.19 -15.35 -20.12
C PRO A 260 2.19 -15.18 -21.64
N LEU A 261 2.78 -14.10 -22.14
CA LEU A 261 3.02 -13.93 -23.58
C LEU A 261 4.21 -14.77 -24.05
N ASN A 262 5.21 -14.97 -23.19
CA ASN A 262 6.41 -15.75 -23.46
C ASN A 262 6.72 -16.64 -22.27
N PHE A 263 7.19 -17.86 -22.55
CA PHE A 263 7.77 -18.77 -21.56
C PHE A 263 9.29 -18.63 -21.61
N GLN A 264 9.93 -18.46 -20.46
CA GLN A 264 11.36 -18.13 -20.36
C GLN A 264 12.23 -19.38 -20.14
N GLU A 265 11.66 -20.46 -19.62
CA GLU A 265 12.38 -21.69 -19.30
C GLU A 265 11.71 -22.91 -19.94
N VAL A 266 12.53 -23.90 -20.30
CA VAL A 266 12.04 -25.20 -20.80
C VAL A 266 11.19 -25.86 -19.72
N GLY A 267 10.00 -26.36 -20.10
CA GLY A 267 9.05 -26.95 -19.15
C GLY A 267 8.04 -25.98 -18.53
N GLU A 268 8.19 -24.65 -18.72
CA GLU A 268 7.22 -23.69 -18.16
C GLU A 268 5.85 -23.75 -18.84
N LEU A 269 5.80 -24.03 -20.15
CA LEU A 269 4.54 -24.17 -20.88
C LEU A 269 3.73 -25.34 -20.34
N GLU A 270 4.38 -26.49 -20.14
CA GLU A 270 3.77 -27.70 -19.60
C GLU A 270 3.24 -27.45 -18.19
N LYS A 271 4.05 -26.83 -17.32
CA LYS A 271 3.63 -26.43 -15.96
C LYS A 271 2.43 -25.49 -15.99
N TYR A 272 2.43 -24.52 -16.89
CA TYR A 272 1.30 -23.59 -17.05
C TYR A 272 0.04 -24.32 -17.52
N CYS A 273 0.14 -25.20 -18.51
CA CYS A 273 -0.99 -25.98 -19.01
C CYS A 273 -1.57 -26.89 -17.92
N GLU A 274 -0.71 -27.57 -17.14
CA GLU A 274 -1.13 -28.37 -15.99
C GLU A 274 -1.83 -27.52 -14.93
N TYR A 275 -1.26 -26.37 -14.60
CA TYR A 275 -1.84 -25.41 -13.66
C TYR A 275 -3.24 -24.96 -14.09
N VAL A 276 -3.42 -24.53 -15.34
CA VAL A 276 -4.72 -24.05 -15.85
C VAL A 276 -5.75 -25.18 -15.82
N LYS A 277 -5.38 -26.39 -16.26
CA LYS A 277 -6.25 -27.58 -16.20
C LYS A 277 -6.73 -27.84 -14.77
N ASP A 278 -5.80 -27.87 -13.82
CA ASP A 278 -6.10 -28.12 -12.41
C ASP A 278 -6.96 -27.01 -11.79
N LEU A 279 -6.70 -25.75 -12.17
CA LEU A 279 -7.47 -24.60 -11.71
C LEU A 279 -8.92 -24.64 -12.22
N ILE A 280 -9.14 -24.99 -13.49
CA ILE A 280 -10.50 -25.15 -14.05
C ILE A 280 -11.26 -26.27 -13.33
N VAL A 281 -10.61 -27.42 -13.10
CA VAL A 281 -11.23 -28.53 -12.36
C VAL A 281 -11.60 -28.10 -10.94
N TYR A 282 -10.71 -27.38 -10.26
CA TYR A 282 -10.95 -26.85 -8.93
C TYR A 282 -12.14 -25.88 -8.88
N LEU A 283 -12.21 -24.93 -9.82
CA LEU A 283 -13.29 -23.95 -9.87
C LEU A 283 -14.64 -24.60 -10.23
N LYS A 284 -14.65 -25.55 -11.17
CA LYS A 284 -15.84 -26.35 -11.46
C LYS A 284 -16.34 -27.08 -10.21
N GLY A 285 -15.44 -27.72 -9.47
CA GLY A 285 -15.77 -28.37 -8.20
C GLY A 285 -16.45 -27.40 -7.23
N ASN A 286 -15.86 -26.21 -7.04
CA ASN A 286 -16.44 -25.16 -6.20
C ASN A 286 -17.81 -24.67 -6.70
N VAL A 287 -18.03 -24.50 -7.99
CA VAL A 287 -19.34 -24.10 -8.53
C VAL A 287 -20.41 -25.15 -8.21
N CYS A 288 -20.06 -26.43 -8.29
CA CYS A 288 -21.01 -27.52 -8.04
C CYS A 288 -21.28 -27.78 -6.55
N SER A 289 -20.28 -27.58 -5.67
CA SER A 289 -20.36 -27.99 -4.26
C SER A 289 -20.42 -26.85 -3.24
N ASN A 290 -20.14 -25.60 -3.62
CA ASN A 290 -20.09 -24.49 -2.67
C ASN A 290 -21.49 -23.97 -2.33
N SER A 291 -21.82 -23.92 -1.03
CA SER A 291 -23.12 -23.44 -0.54
C SER A 291 -23.32 -21.93 -0.72
N ASN A 292 -22.25 -21.16 -0.93
CA ASN A 292 -22.32 -19.71 -1.11
C ASN A 292 -22.70 -19.34 -2.55
N SER A 293 -23.92 -18.84 -2.75
CA SER A 293 -24.45 -18.47 -4.08
C SER A 293 -23.69 -17.31 -4.74
N GLU A 294 -23.19 -16.33 -3.99
CA GLU A 294 -22.46 -15.18 -4.56
C GLU A 294 -21.13 -15.61 -5.18
N VAL A 295 -20.42 -16.52 -4.51
CA VAL A 295 -19.16 -17.08 -4.99
C VAL A 295 -19.40 -17.90 -6.25
N ARG A 296 -20.44 -18.74 -6.26
CA ARG A 296 -20.82 -19.53 -7.45
C ARG A 296 -21.14 -18.63 -8.64
N GLN A 297 -21.95 -17.59 -8.45
CA GLN A 297 -22.30 -16.64 -9.51
C GLN A 297 -21.08 -15.90 -10.05
N SER A 298 -20.17 -15.46 -9.17
CA SER A 298 -18.95 -14.75 -9.57
C SER A 298 -18.01 -15.64 -10.39
N ILE A 299 -17.83 -16.91 -9.99
CA ILE A 299 -17.03 -17.87 -10.76
C ILE A 299 -17.70 -18.18 -12.10
N ALA A 300 -19.02 -18.43 -12.10
CA ALA A 300 -19.76 -18.73 -13.32
C ALA A 300 -19.70 -17.58 -14.34
N ALA A 301 -19.87 -16.33 -13.89
CA ALA A 301 -19.75 -15.15 -14.73
C ALA A 301 -18.34 -15.04 -15.34
N PHE A 302 -17.29 -15.15 -14.52
CA PHE A 302 -15.90 -15.11 -15.00
C PHE A 302 -15.61 -16.21 -16.05
N LEU A 303 -16.07 -17.45 -15.81
CA LEU A 303 -15.88 -18.55 -16.76
C LEU A 303 -16.62 -18.34 -18.08
N ALA A 304 -17.74 -17.62 -18.07
CA ALA A 304 -18.56 -17.37 -19.25
C ALA A 304 -18.07 -16.18 -20.08
N GLU A 305 -17.55 -15.14 -19.43
CA GLU A 305 -17.31 -13.83 -20.06
C GLU A 305 -15.83 -13.48 -20.20
N ASP A 306 -14.98 -13.93 -19.26
CA ASP A 306 -13.60 -13.44 -19.12
C ASP A 306 -12.53 -14.51 -19.38
N LEU A 307 -12.89 -15.79 -19.34
CA LEU A 307 -11.95 -16.89 -19.53
C LEU A 307 -11.59 -17.07 -21.01
N ASP A 308 -10.41 -16.61 -21.40
CA ASP A 308 -9.81 -16.86 -22.70
C ASP A 308 -9.04 -18.20 -22.71
N LEU A 309 -9.55 -19.20 -23.44
CA LEU A 309 -8.92 -20.51 -23.66
C LEU A 309 -8.29 -20.63 -25.07
N THR A 310 -8.02 -19.51 -25.75
CA THR A 310 -7.38 -19.53 -27.07
C THR A 310 -6.07 -20.33 -27.04
N ILE A 311 -5.97 -21.31 -27.94
CA ILE A 311 -4.86 -22.27 -28.03
C ILE A 311 -3.53 -21.53 -28.26
N PHE A 312 -2.48 -21.88 -27.49
CA PHE A 312 -1.13 -21.38 -27.72
C PHE A 312 -0.61 -21.89 -29.07
N TYR A 313 -0.29 -20.98 -29.99
CA TYR A 313 0.57 -21.31 -31.12
C TYR A 313 2.00 -21.39 -30.61
N CYS A 314 2.55 -22.60 -30.51
CA CYS A 314 3.99 -22.78 -30.40
C CYS A 314 4.57 -22.71 -31.82
N CYS A 315 5.47 -21.76 -32.07
CA CYS A 315 6.42 -21.92 -33.16
C CYS A 315 7.46 -22.92 -32.66
N ASP A 316 7.51 -24.10 -33.26
CA ASP A 316 8.52 -25.11 -32.91
C ASP A 316 9.91 -24.46 -32.95
N PHE A 317 10.64 -24.51 -31.84
CA PHE A 317 12.04 -24.14 -31.83
C PHE A 317 12.76 -25.16 -32.71
N SER A 318 13.31 -24.69 -33.83
CA SER A 318 14.21 -25.51 -34.64
C SER A 318 15.42 -25.84 -33.79
N THR A 319 15.56 -27.12 -33.47
CA THR A 319 16.81 -27.66 -32.94
C THR A 319 17.83 -27.62 -34.07
N SER A 320 18.81 -26.72 -33.96
CA SER A 320 20.00 -26.65 -34.81
C SER A 320 21.25 -26.99 -34.02
#